data_AF-A0A8T3M766-F1
#
_entry.id   AF-A0A8T3M766-F1
#
_cell.length_a   1.000
_cell.length_b   1.000
_cell.length_c   1.000
_cell.angle_alpha   90.00
_cell.angle_beta   90.00
_cell.angle_gamma   90.00
#
_symmetry.space_group_name_H-M   'P 1'
#
loop_
_entity.id
_entity.type
_entity.pdbx_description
1 polymer ?
#
loop_
_entity_poly.entity_id
_entity_poly.type
_entity_poly.pdbx_seq_one_letter_code
_entity_poly.pdbx_strand_id
1 'polypeptide(L)' 'MPVIVQKYGGTSVADIERIRAVARRVVETAGGGHQVCVVVSAMGDTTDE' A
#
# COMPACT_ATOMS: atom_id res chain seq x y z
N MET A 1 -4.14 19.33 -7.64
CA MET A 1 -4.30 18.12 -6.81
C MET A 1 -3.85 16.93 -7.65
N PRO A 2 -2.60 16.46 -7.50
CA PRO A 2 -2.07 15.35 -8.31
C PRO A 2 -2.70 14.02 -7.91
N VAL A 3 -2.82 13.09 -8.84
CA VAL A 3 -3.17 11.69 -8.56
C VAL A 3 -1.88 10.88 -8.46
N ILE A 4 -1.66 10.22 -7.32
CA ILE A 4 -0.52 9.32 -7.08
C ILE A 4 -1.04 7.88 -7.05
N VAL A 5 -0.40 7.00 -7.80
CA VAL A 5 -0.64 5.56 -7.73
C VAL A 5 0.48 4.93 -6.91
N GLN A 6 0.11 4.24 -5.82
CA GLN A 6 1.05 3.52 -4.97
C GLN A 6 0.84 2.02 -5.12
N LYS A 7 1.87 1.28 -5.55
CA LYS A 7 1.83 -0.18 -5.63
C LYS A 7 2.65 -0.80 -4.51
N TYR A 8 2.06 -1.77 -3.81
CA TYR A 8 2.72 -2.56 -2.77
C TYR A 8 2.73 -4.04 -3.16
N GLY A 9 3.91 -4.67 -3.19
CA GLY A 9 4.06 -6.10 -3.47
C GLY A 9 3.75 -6.98 -2.26
N GLY A 10 3.67 -8.31 -2.45
CA GLY A 10 3.25 -9.25 -1.41
C GLY A 10 4.10 -9.17 -0.14
N THR A 11 5.41 -8.98 -0.26
CA THR A 11 6.32 -8.76 0.88
C THR A 11 5.98 -7.50 1.68
N SER A 12 5.43 -6.46 1.04
CA SER A 12 5.03 -5.21 1.72
C SER A 12 3.68 -5.33 2.45
N VAL A 13 2.94 -6.41 2.22
CA VAL A 13 1.64 -6.71 2.84
C VAL A 13 1.62 -8.10 3.47
N ALA A 14 2.78 -8.68 3.78
CA ALA A 14 2.90 -10.06 4.24
C ALA A 14 2.28 -10.32 5.62
N ASP A 15 2.10 -9.27 6.43
CA ASP A 15 1.51 -9.37 7.77
C ASP A 15 0.78 -8.07 8.16
N ILE A 16 0.09 -8.12 9.30
CA ILE A 16 -0.72 -7.02 9.83
C ILE A 16 0.13 -5.78 10.13
N GLU A 17 1.35 -5.95 10.63
CA GLU A 17 2.22 -4.82 10.98
C GLU A 17 2.67 -4.07 9.73
N ARG A 18 3.02 -4.80 8.67
CA ARG A 18 3.38 -4.27 7.36
C ARG A 18 2.19 -3.59 6.69
N ILE A 19 0.98 -4.18 6.76
CA ILE A 19 -0.24 -3.53 6.27
C ILE A 19 -0.50 -2.20 7.00
N ARG A 20 -0.33 -2.16 8.33
CA ARG A 20 -0.44 -0.91 9.10
C ARG A 20 0.62 0.12 8.69
N ALA A 21 1.83 -0.31 8.37
CA ALA A 21 2.88 0.57 7.86
C ALA A 21 2.55 1.14 6.46
N VAL A 22 1.99 0.32 5.56
CA VAL A 22 1.48 0.76 4.26
C VAL A 22 0.36 1.78 4.43
N ALA A 23 -0.61 1.51 5.31
CA ALA A 23 -1.71 2.43 5.58
C ALA A 23 -1.23 3.80 6.07
N ARG A 24 -0.25 3.85 6.98
CA ARG A 24 0.35 5.12 7.44
C ARG A 24 0.93 5.93 6.28
N ARG A 25 1.70 5.29 5.38
CA ARG A 25 2.28 5.96 4.20
C ARG A 25 1.22 6.51 3.23
N VAL A 26 0.13 5.77 3.03
CA VAL A 26 -1.00 6.21 2.19
C VAL A 26 -1.67 7.45 2.79
N VAL A 27 -1.94 7.43 4.10
CA VAL A 27 -2.54 8.57 4.81
C VAL A 27 -1.63 9.79 4.79
N GLU A 28 -0.33 9.64 5.00
CA GLU A 28 0.64 10.73 4.90
C GLU A 28 0.65 11.35 3.50
N THR A 29 0.60 10.52 2.45
CA THR A 29 0.58 11.00 1.07
C THR A 29 -0.70 11.77 0.76
N ALA A 30 -1.85 11.24 1.20
CA ALA A 30 -3.14 11.90 1.04
C ALA A 30 -3.19 13.22 1.83
N GLY A 31 -2.65 13.24 3.06
CA GLY A 31 -2.51 14.43 3.90
C GLY A 31 -1.64 15.52 3.28
N GLY A 32 -0.73 15.16 2.37
CA GLY A 32 0.04 16.09 1.55
C GLY A 32 -0.74 16.75 0.41
N GLY A 33 -2.05 16.53 0.30
CA GLY A 33 -2.91 17.14 -0.74
C GLY A 33 -2.96 16.36 -2.06
N HIS A 34 -2.68 15.06 -2.04
CA HIS A 34 -2.75 14.18 -3.20
C HIS A 34 -4.02 13.33 -3.18
N GLN A 35 -4.56 13.02 -4.34
CA GLN A 35 -5.48 11.88 -4.48
C GLN A 35 -4.65 10.61 -4.62
N VAL A 36 -4.96 9.58 -3.85
CA VAL A 36 -4.15 8.35 -3.82
C VAL A 36 -4.97 7.16 -4.29
N CYS A 37 -4.48 6.46 -5.30
CA CYS A 37 -4.96 5.14 -5.71
C CYS A 37 -3.94 4.10 -5.26
N VAL A 38 -4.39 3.05 -4.57
CA VAL A 38 -3.51 2.03 -4.01
C VAL A 38 -3.79 0.69 -4.68
N VAL A 39 -2.73 0.04 -5.17
CA VAL A 39 -2.77 -1.31 -5.74
C VAL A 39 -1.92 -2.22 -4.87
N VAL A 40 -2.49 -3.35 -4.44
CA VAL A 40 -1.79 -4.35 -3.64
C VAL A 40 -1.79 -5.70 -4.33
N SER A 41 -0.68 -6.43 -4.19
CA SER A 41 -0.63 -7.87 -4.50
C SER A 41 -1.28 -8.68 -3.37
N ALA A 42 -1.49 -9.99 -3.58
CA ALA A 42 -1.82 -10.90 -2.48
C ALA A 42 -0.73 -10.88 -1.39
N MET A 43 -1.09 -11.28 -0.17
CA MET A 43 -0.18 -11.25 0.98
C MET A 43 0.96 -12.27 0.83
N GLY A 44 2.20 -11.89 1.12
CA GLY A 44 3.33 -12.82 1.11
C GLY A 44 3.47 -13.57 -0.22
N ASP A 45 3.56 -14.90 -0.11
CA ASP A 45 3.74 -15.83 -1.24
C ASP A 45 2.40 -16.47 -1.67
N THR A 46 1.26 -15.98 -1.18
CA THR A 46 -0.08 -16.55 -1.45
C THR A 46 -0.50 -16.56 -2.93
N THR A 47 0.26 -15.93 -3.83
CA THR A 47 0.00 -16.05 -5.28
C THR A 47 0.60 -17.33 -5.87
N ASP A 48 1.66 -17.87 -5.24
CA ASP A 48 2.38 -19.05 -5.69
C ASP A 48 1.95 -20.34 -4.93
N GLU A 49 1.11 -20.20 -3.90
CA GLU A 49 0.42 -21.30 -3.17
C GLU A 49 -0.90 -21.70 -3.85
#